data_AF-A0A353LGJ1-F1
#
_entry.id   AF-A0A353LGJ1-F1
#
_cell.length_a   1.000
_cell.length_b   1.000
_cell.length_c   1.000
_cell.angle_alpha   90.00
_cell.angle_beta   90.00
_cell.angle_gamma   90.00
#
_symmetry.space_group_name_H-M   'P 1'
#
loop_
_entity.id
_entity.type
_entity.pdbx_description
1 polymer ?
#
loop_
_entity_poly.entity_id
_entity_poly.type
_entity_poly.pdbx_seq_one_letter_code
_entity_poly.pdbx_strand_id
1 'polypeptide(L)' 'MKTLNNPAERKWPQLAERSAIKQARLMELVDKVFYDIRKKGDKAVLKYARQFDRFSADDFTVDHETIEAAS' A
#
# COMPACT_ATOMS: atom_id res chain seq x y z
N MET A 1 -13.41 22.73 1.38
CA MET A 1 -14.55 21.81 1.15
C MET A 1 -15.39 22.40 0.03
N LYS A 2 -15.91 21.59 -0.91
CA LYS A 2 -16.73 22.10 -2.02
C LYS A 2 -18.20 22.02 -1.64
N THR A 3 -18.92 23.14 -1.67
CA THR A 3 -20.37 23.20 -1.41
C THR A 3 -21.14 23.08 -2.73
N LEU A 4 -22.19 22.26 -2.74
CA LEU A 4 -23.06 22.04 -3.90
C LEU A 4 -24.51 22.29 -3.47
N ASN A 5 -25.13 23.33 -4.01
CA ASN A 5 -26.50 23.71 -3.69
C ASN A 5 -27.46 23.15 -4.74
N ASN A 6 -28.45 22.36 -4.29
CA ASN A 6 -29.52 21.80 -5.12
C ASN A 6 -29.03 21.15 -6.44
N PRO A 7 -28.08 20.19 -6.40
CA PRO A 7 -27.62 19.53 -7.61
C PRO A 7 -28.75 18.72 -8.24
N ALA A 8 -28.89 18.82 -9.56
CA ALA A 8 -29.84 17.99 -10.32
C ALA A 8 -29.60 16.49 -10.05
N GLU A 9 -30.68 15.72 -9.93
CA GLU A 9 -30.65 14.28 -9.60
C GLU A 9 -29.72 13.48 -10.53
N ARG A 10 -29.68 13.84 -11.82
CA ARG A 10 -28.77 13.23 -12.81
C ARG A 10 -27.28 13.31 -12.44
N LYS A 11 -26.88 14.24 -11.54
CA LYS A 11 -25.50 14.41 -11.08
C LYS A 11 -25.18 13.60 -9.82
N TRP A 12 -26.19 13.08 -9.11
CA TRP A 12 -26.00 12.38 -7.84
C TRP A 12 -25.10 11.16 -7.94
N PRO A 13 -25.18 10.31 -9.00
CA PRO A 13 -24.27 9.17 -9.13
C PRO A 13 -22.81 9.60 -9.11
N GLN A 14 -22.46 10.63 -9.89
CA GLN A 14 -21.09 11.16 -9.96
C GLN A 14 -20.64 11.78 -8.62
N LEU A 15 -21.55 12.40 -7.87
CA LEU A 15 -21.23 12.98 -6.55
C LEU A 15 -21.04 11.91 -5.47
N ALA A 16 -21.69 10.77 -5.62
CA ALA A 16 -21.55 9.61 -4.75
C ALA A 16 -20.32 8.76 -5.08
N GLU A 17 -19.65 9.01 -6.21
CA GLU A 17 -18.41 8.32 -6.56
C GLU A 17 -17.32 8.63 -5.53
N ARG A 18 -16.69 7.56 -5.03
CA ARG A 18 -15.47 7.70 -4.25
C ARG A 18 -14.33 8.12 -5.18
N SER A 19 -13.48 9.02 -4.70
CA SER A 19 -12.27 9.39 -5.42
C SER A 19 -11.43 8.14 -5.70
N ALA A 20 -11.29 7.78 -6.97
CA ALA A 20 -10.42 6.69 -7.40
C ALA A 20 -9.02 7.23 -7.73
N ILE A 21 -7.99 6.51 -7.30
CA ILE A 21 -6.62 6.77 -7.73
C ILE A 21 -6.46 6.25 -9.17
N LYS A 22 -5.64 6.91 -9.99
CA LYS A 22 -5.27 6.42 -11.33
C LYS A 22 -4.59 5.05 -11.22
N GLN A 23 -5.33 3.98 -11.53
CA GLN A 23 -4.91 2.60 -11.32
C GLN A 23 -3.71 2.16 -12.18
N ALA A 24 -3.59 2.68 -13.41
CA ALA A 24 -2.57 2.22 -14.36
C ALA A 24 -1.13 2.32 -13.83
N ARG A 25 -0.76 3.44 -13.20
CA ARG A 25 0.59 3.63 -12.63
C ARG A 25 0.83 2.76 -11.39
N LEU A 26 -0.23 2.44 -10.64
CA LEU A 26 -0.13 1.57 -9.48
C LEU A 26 0.16 0.13 -9.88
N MET A 27 -0.50 -0.35 -10.95
CA MET A 27 -0.36 -1.74 -11.40
C MET A 27 1.06 -2.06 -11.88
N GLU A 28 1.72 -1.13 -12.59
CA GLU A 28 3.12 -1.32 -13.00
C GLU A 28 4.06 -1.55 -11.80
N LEU A 29 3.84 -0.84 -10.69
CA LEU A 29 4.62 -1.03 -9.47
C LEU A 29 4.32 -2.38 -8.81
N VAL A 30 3.04 -2.75 -8.71
CA VAL A 30 2.59 -4.02 -8.12
C VAL A 30 3.18 -5.20 -8.89
N ASP A 31 3.08 -5.20 -10.22
CA ASP A 31 3.59 -6.28 -11.06
C ASP A 31 5.12 -6.43 -10.92
N LYS A 32 5.83 -5.30 -10.84
CA LYS A 32 7.28 -5.30 -10.60
C LYS A 32 7.65 -5.90 -9.24
N VAL A 33 6.93 -5.53 -8.18
CA VAL A 33 7.15 -6.06 -6.83
C VAL A 33 6.92 -7.58 -6.81
N PHE A 34 5.80 -8.06 -7.38
CA PHE A 34 5.53 -9.49 -7.47
C PHE A 34 6.55 -10.24 -8.32
N TYR A 35 6.99 -9.67 -9.44
CA TYR A 35 8.06 -10.25 -10.24
C TYR A 35 9.36 -10.40 -9.43
N ASP A 36 9.78 -9.34 -8.74
CA ASP A 36 11.02 -9.33 -7.95
C ASP A 36 10.95 -10.34 -6.80
N ILE A 37 9.82 -10.40 -6.07
CA ILE A 37 9.60 -11.38 -4.99
C ILE A 37 9.62 -12.80 -5.53
N ARG A 38 8.92 -13.08 -6.64
CA ARG A 38 8.92 -14.41 -7.26
C ARG A 38 10.33 -14.87 -7.67
N LYS A 39 11.19 -13.95 -8.10
CA LYS A 39 12.55 -14.27 -8.58
C LYS A 39 13.60 -14.32 -7.47
N LYS A 40 13.44 -13.55 -6.40
CA LYS A 40 14.50 -13.31 -5.39
C LYS A 40 14.08 -13.66 -3.96
N GLY A 41 12.82 -14.05 -3.73
CA GLY A 41 12.27 -14.41 -2.43
C GLY A 41 12.47 -13.31 -1.39
N ASP A 42 12.85 -13.70 -0.18
CA ASP A 42 12.97 -12.82 0.99
C ASP A 42 13.96 -11.67 0.79
N LYS A 43 14.98 -11.84 -0.07
CA LYS A 43 15.90 -10.75 -0.43
C LYS A 43 15.17 -9.57 -1.07
N ALA A 44 14.15 -9.83 -1.90
CA ALA A 44 13.32 -8.76 -2.45
C ALA A 44 12.39 -8.16 -1.39
N VAL A 45 11.86 -8.97 -0.49
CA VAL A 45 11.01 -8.48 0.62
C VAL A 45 11.80 -7.52 1.51
N LEU A 46 13.01 -7.92 1.96
CA LEU A 46 13.93 -7.05 2.73
C LEU A 46 14.30 -5.76 1.99
N LYS A 47 14.55 -5.85 0.68
CA LYS A 47 14.82 -4.67 -0.15
C LYS A 47 13.65 -3.68 -0.11
N TYR A 48 12.41 -4.15 -0.24
CA TYR A 48 11.24 -3.28 -0.24
C TYR A 48 10.91 -2.74 1.16
N ALA A 49 11.08 -3.52 2.21
CA ALA A 49 10.95 -3.06 3.60
C ALA A 49 11.96 -1.93 3.92
N ARG A 50 13.23 -2.09 3.50
CA ARG A 50 14.24 -1.02 3.58
C ARG A 50 13.82 0.24 2.83
N GLN A 51 13.26 0.07 1.64
CA GLN A 51 12.91 1.19 0.77
C GLN A 51 11.71 1.98 1.28
N PHE A 52 10.63 1.31 1.69
CA PHE A 52 9.35 1.95 2.00
C PHE A 52 9.16 2.20 3.50
N ASP A 53 9.63 1.28 4.34
CA ASP A 53 9.45 1.34 5.80
C ASP A 53 10.71 1.82 6.53
N ARG A 54 11.82 1.99 5.79
CA ARG A 54 13.15 2.29 6.35
C ARG A 54 13.63 1.21 7.35
N PHE A 55 13.13 0.00 7.20
CA PHE A 55 13.50 -1.15 8.03
C PHE A 55 14.98 -1.51 7.82
N SER A 56 15.77 -1.66 8.89
CA SER A 56 17.21 -1.87 8.78
C SER A 56 17.71 -3.25 9.19
N ALA A 57 16.85 -4.10 9.76
CA ALA A 57 17.24 -5.45 10.15
C ALA A 57 17.37 -6.40 8.94
N ASP A 58 17.99 -7.55 9.20
CA ASP A 58 18.26 -8.58 8.20
C ASP A 58 17.23 -9.71 8.19
N ASP A 59 16.39 -9.79 9.22
CA ASP A 59 15.30 -10.75 9.33
C ASP A 59 14.02 -10.03 9.81
N PHE A 60 12.87 -10.57 9.42
CA PHE A 60 11.54 -10.14 9.84
C PHE A 60 11.07 -10.82 11.12
N THR A 61 11.71 -11.92 11.52
CA THR A 61 11.37 -12.64 12.74
C THR A 61 11.55 -11.74 13.96
N VAL A 62 10.48 -11.50 14.70
CA VAL A 62 10.53 -10.84 15.99
C VAL A 62 10.86 -11.88 17.05
N ASP A 63 11.84 -11.60 17.90
CA ASP A 63 12.25 -12.51 18.96
C ASP A 63 11.20 -12.57 20.09
N HIS A 64 11.22 -13.69 20.83
CA HIS A 64 10.25 -13.94 21.89
C HIS A 64 10.36 -12.92 23.03
N GLU A 65 11.55 -12.41 23.34
CA GLU A 65 11.77 -11.47 24.43
C GLU A 65 11.08 -10.13 24.12
N THR A 66 11.19 -9.67 22.87
CA THR A 66 10.48 -8.49 22.36
C THR A 66 8.96 -8.65 22.45
N ILE A 67 8.42 -9.84 22.16
CA ILE A 67 6.97 -10.10 22.24
C ILE A 67 6.49 -10.06 23.70
N GLU A 68 7.20 -10.70 24.62
CA GLU A 68 6.86 -10.69 26.05
C GLU A 68 6.92 -9.27 26.63
N ALA A 69 7.91 -8.47 26.23
CA ALA A 69 8.05 -7.09 26.69
C ALA A 69 6.95 -6.13 26.20
N ALA A 70 6.21 -6.49 25.14
CA ALA A 70 5.15 -5.68 24.56
C ALA A 70 3.73 -6.08 25.04
N SER A 71 3.61 -7.12 25.87
CA SER A 71 2.35 -7.61 26.46
C SER A 71 1.98 -6.85 27.73
#